data_AF-X1APW0-F1
#
_entry.id   AF-X1APW0-F1
#
_cell.length_a   1.000
_cell.length_b   1.000
_cell.length_c   1.000
_cell.angle_alpha   90.00
_cell.angle_beta   90.00
_cell.angle_gamma   90.00
#
_symmetry.space_group_name_H-M   'P 1'
#
loop_
_entity.id
_entity.type
_entity.pdbx_description
1 polymer ?
#
loop_
_entity_poly.entity_id
_entity_poly.type
_entity_poly.pdbx_seq_one_letter_code
_entity_poly.pdbx_strand_id
1 'polypeptide(L)'
;MDYKYFHDGLLSLSVVQLVFSSTLLLGSIILKPYIALEPVERDYIIILALINIIFSLYYLMEALKLDRVFCLEEKHIFKFGKRLGVVSLIYTPHLFVFISLLFIDLHDLQLMIVILNLFIELLLIGTIFKEIYDIFFKAEIERKFELEQNRKLYFEKK
;
A
#
# COMPACT_ATOMS: atom_id res chain seq x y z
N MET A 1 -2.99 -14.58 -7.50
CA MET A 1 -1.81 -14.84 -6.61
C MET A 1 -2.31 -15.76 -5.51
N ASP A 2 -1.50 -16.63 -4.91
CA ASP A 2 -2.02 -17.42 -3.77
C ASP A 2 -2.42 -16.47 -2.64
N TYR A 3 -3.59 -16.68 -2.01
CA TYR A 3 -4.18 -15.77 -1.03
C TYR A 3 -3.18 -15.34 0.05
N LYS A 4 -2.36 -16.31 0.51
CA LYS A 4 -1.30 -16.10 1.50
C LYS A 4 -0.34 -14.99 1.09
N TYR A 5 0.12 -15.06 -0.16
CA TYR A 5 1.11 -14.12 -0.65
C TYR A 5 0.50 -12.73 -0.78
N PHE A 6 -0.78 -12.63 -1.13
CA PHE A 6 -1.45 -11.33 -1.20
C PHE A 6 -1.62 -10.73 0.20
N HIS A 7 -2.08 -11.52 1.18
CA HIS A 7 -2.16 -11.11 2.58
C HIS A 7 -0.79 -10.63 3.11
N ASP A 8 0.23 -11.48 3.00
CA ASP A 8 1.56 -11.21 3.54
C ASP A 8 2.22 -10.03 2.80
N GLY A 9 2.01 -9.93 1.49
CA GLY A 9 2.47 -8.81 0.66
C GLY A 9 1.80 -7.50 1.04
N LEU A 10 0.47 -7.47 1.15
CA LEU A 10 -0.27 -6.27 1.55
C LEU A 10 0.12 -5.81 2.96
N LEU A 11 0.23 -6.75 3.91
CA LEU A 11 0.59 -6.45 5.29
C LEU A 11 2.03 -5.92 5.39
N SER A 12 3.00 -6.63 4.81
CA SER A 12 4.41 -6.24 4.88
C SER A 12 4.67 -4.92 4.17
N LEU A 13 4.16 -4.72 2.95
CA LEU A 13 4.35 -3.47 2.22
C LEU A 13 3.68 -2.29 2.92
N SER A 14 2.51 -2.48 3.54
CA SER A 14 1.86 -1.43 4.32
C SER A 14 2.69 -1.01 5.53
N VAL A 15 3.28 -1.97 6.25
CA VAL A 15 4.15 -1.68 7.40
C VAL A 15 5.43 -0.97 6.95
N VAL A 16 6.06 -1.45 5.89
CA VAL A 16 7.29 -0.84 5.38
C VAL A 16 7.02 0.59 4.88
N GLN A 17 5.94 0.81 4.13
CA GLN A 17 5.51 2.15 3.70
C GLN A 17 5.28 3.09 4.90
N LEU A 18 4.63 2.59 5.95
CA LEU A 18 4.39 3.35 7.18
C LEU A 18 5.70 3.79 7.83
N VAL A 19 6.67 2.88 7.98
CA VAL A 19 7.97 3.18 8.59
C VAL A 19 8.75 4.20 7.77
N PHE A 20 8.87 4.01 6.46
CA PHE A 20 9.63 4.94 5.61
C PHE A 20 8.96 6.30 5.48
N SER A 21 7.63 6.35 5.45
CA SER A 21 6.88 7.62 5.44
C SER A 21 7.00 8.37 6.77
N SER A 22 6.99 7.63 7.89
CA SER A 22 7.22 8.23 9.23
C SER A 22 8.64 8.74 9.37
N THR A 23 9.61 8.02 8.81
CA THR A 23 11.02 8.43 8.80
C THR A 23 11.21 9.69 7.95
N LEU A 24 10.57 9.78 6.78
CA LEU A 24 10.60 10.97 5.95
C LEU A 24 9.97 12.18 6.67
N LEU A 25 8.81 11.98 7.32
CA LEU A 25 8.13 13.01 8.09
C LEU A 25 9.00 13.54 9.24
N LEU A 26 9.54 12.65 10.07
CA LEU A 26 10.39 13.02 11.20
C LEU A 26 11.70 13.64 10.73
N GLY A 27 12.30 13.10 9.67
CA GLY A 27 13.50 13.65 9.03
C GLY A 27 13.29 15.11 8.61
N SER A 28 12.17 15.41 7.96
CA SER A 28 11.83 16.78 7.52
C SER A 28 11.59 17.76 8.68
N ILE A 29 11.24 17.28 9.87
CA ILE A 29 11.04 18.12 11.07
C ILE A 29 12.35 18.29 11.84
N ILE A 30 13.05 17.19 12.13
CA ILE A 30 14.22 17.14 13.03
C ILE A 30 15.47 17.70 12.34
N LEU A 31 15.64 17.42 11.04
CA LEU A 31 16.81 17.88 10.28
C LEU A 31 16.68 19.34 9.82
N LYS A 32 15.65 20.07 10.27
CA LYS A 32 15.47 21.50 10.01
C LYS A 32 16.73 22.37 10.22
N PRO A 33 17.58 22.16 11.25
CA PRO A 33 18.79 22.97 11.41
C PRO A 33 19.97 22.51 10.53
N TYR A 34 19.88 21.33 9.90
CA TYR A 34 20.96 20.70 9.12
C TYR A 34 20.68 20.70 7.62
N ILE A 35 19.42 20.84 7.21
CA ILE A 35 18.99 20.82 5.82
C ILE A 35 18.39 22.17 5.50
N ALA A 36 18.98 22.85 4.51
CA ALA A 36 18.54 24.15 4.02
C ALA A 36 17.27 24.04 3.15
N LEU A 37 16.26 23.32 3.62
CA LEU A 37 14.98 23.20 2.92
C LEU A 37 14.17 24.47 3.14
N GLU A 38 13.55 24.98 2.07
CA GLU A 38 12.61 26.08 2.24
C GLU A 38 11.40 25.62 3.06
N PRO A 39 10.78 26.51 3.87
CA PRO A 39 9.60 26.14 4.67
C PRO A 39 8.47 25.54 3.84
N VAL A 40 8.29 26.01 2.59
CA VAL A 40 7.26 25.53 1.66
C VAL A 40 7.53 24.10 1.21
N GLU A 41 8.77 23.78 0.82
CA GLU A 41 9.18 22.44 0.42
C GLU A 41 9.05 21.45 1.58
N ARG A 42 9.38 21.89 2.80
CA ARG A 42 9.25 21.06 3.99
C ARG A 42 7.80 20.71 4.25
N ASP A 43 6.93 21.72 4.26
CA ASP A 43 5.50 21.52 4.52
C ASP A 43 4.88 20.64 3.43
N TYR A 44 5.35 20.78 2.19
CA TYR A 44 4.98 19.90 1.08
C TYR A 44 5.37 18.43 1.34
N ILE A 45 6.62 18.14 1.73
CA ILE A 45 7.06 16.78 2.09
C ILE A 45 6.25 16.21 3.26
N ILE A 46 5.98 17.03 4.28
CA ILE A 46 5.19 16.60 5.46
C ILE A 46 3.78 16.20 5.03
N ILE A 47 3.11 17.01 4.21
CA ILE A 47 1.77 16.70 3.70
C ILE A 47 1.79 15.38 2.92
N LEU A 48 2.77 15.19 2.05
CA LEU A 48 2.86 13.99 1.25
C LEU A 48 3.11 12.74 2.11
N ALA A 49 4.04 12.83 3.07
CA ALA A 49 4.31 11.75 4.00
C ALA A 49 3.09 11.41 4.89
N LEU A 50 2.31 12.41 5.31
CA LEU A 50 1.07 12.19 6.06
C LEU A 50 0.02 11.42 5.25
N ILE A 51 -0.13 11.75 3.96
CA ILE A 51 -1.03 11.00 3.07
C ILE A 51 -0.58 9.54 2.99
N ASN A 52 0.71 9.27 2.78
CA ASN A 52 1.24 7.90 2.78
C ASN A 52 1.00 7.16 4.10
N ILE A 53 1.14 7.83 5.24
CA ILE A 53 0.82 7.26 6.56
C ILE A 53 -0.67 6.89 6.65
N ILE A 54 -1.57 7.76 6.22
CA ILE A 54 -3.02 7.50 6.27
C ILE A 54 -3.39 6.29 5.40
N PHE A 55 -2.86 6.21 4.18
CA PHE A 55 -3.15 5.10 3.28
C PHE A 55 -2.51 3.79 3.73
N SER A 56 -1.27 3.82 4.23
CA SER A 56 -0.62 2.63 4.79
C SER A 56 -1.36 2.06 6.00
N LEU A 57 -1.87 2.92 6.89
CA LEU A 57 -2.75 2.48 7.98
C LEU A 57 -4.05 1.85 7.46
N TYR A 58 -4.68 2.46 6.45
CA TYR A 58 -5.87 1.89 5.82
C TYR A 58 -5.59 0.49 5.26
N TYR A 59 -4.54 0.32 4.48
CA TYR A 59 -4.18 -0.98 3.88
C TYR A 59 -3.79 -2.01 4.92
N LEU A 60 -3.09 -1.61 5.99
CA LEU A 60 -2.79 -2.48 7.12
C LEU A 60 -4.08 -3.00 7.78
N MET A 61 -5.05 -2.11 8.01
CA MET A 61 -6.35 -2.52 8.57
C MET A 61 -7.13 -3.46 7.66
N GLU A 62 -7.06 -3.27 6.34
CA GLU A 62 -7.71 -4.18 5.38
C GLU A 62 -6.98 -5.53 5.31
N ALA A 63 -5.64 -5.55 5.39
CA ALA A 63 -4.85 -6.78 5.47
C ALA A 63 -5.23 -7.61 6.71
N LEU A 64 -5.34 -6.99 7.88
CA LEU A 64 -5.75 -7.68 9.11
C LEU A 64 -7.20 -8.23 9.06
N LYS A 65 -8.06 -7.65 8.20
CA LYS A 65 -9.43 -8.12 7.99
C LYS A 65 -9.54 -9.18 6.91
N LEU A 66 -8.50 -9.35 6.10
CA LEU A 66 -8.51 -10.18 4.90
C LEU A 66 -8.89 -11.63 5.21
N ASP A 67 -8.35 -12.18 6.30
CA ASP A 67 -8.60 -13.56 6.74
C ASP A 67 -10.09 -13.83 6.97
N ARG A 68 -10.79 -12.85 7.54
CA ARG A 68 -12.24 -12.96 7.77
C ARG A 68 -13.02 -12.81 6.48
N VAL A 69 -12.58 -11.94 5.58
CA VAL A 69 -13.31 -11.63 4.33
C VAL A 69 -13.26 -12.78 3.34
N PHE A 70 -12.11 -13.45 3.19
CA PHE A 70 -11.97 -14.57 2.25
C PHE A 70 -12.63 -15.87 2.75
N CYS A 71 -12.98 -15.94 4.04
CA CYS A 71 -13.85 -16.98 4.58
C CYS A 71 -15.34 -16.79 4.22
N LEU A 72 -15.74 -15.59 3.81
CA LEU A 72 -17.13 -15.27 3.46
C LEU A 72 -17.46 -15.69 2.02
N GLU A 73 -18.74 -15.57 1.66
CA GLU A 73 -19.23 -15.80 0.30
C GLU A 73 -18.57 -14.88 -0.73
N GLU A 74 -18.54 -15.30 -2.00
CA GLU A 74 -17.90 -14.58 -3.10
C GLU A 74 -18.37 -13.13 -3.25
N LYS A 75 -19.63 -12.85 -2.89
CA LYS A 75 -20.21 -11.49 -2.88
C LYS A 75 -19.46 -10.55 -1.94
N HIS A 76 -19.00 -11.03 -0.80
CA HIS A 76 -18.23 -10.25 0.17
C HIS A 76 -16.80 -10.02 -0.31
N ILE A 77 -16.18 -11.01 -0.93
CA ILE A 77 -14.85 -10.90 -1.55
C ILE A 77 -14.87 -9.86 -2.68
N PHE A 78 -15.90 -9.88 -3.52
CA PHE A 78 -16.06 -8.91 -4.61
C PHE A 78 -16.30 -7.48 -4.08
N LYS A 79 -17.14 -7.33 -3.05
CA LYS A 79 -17.35 -6.03 -2.39
C LYS A 79 -16.07 -5.48 -1.76
N PHE A 80 -15.26 -6.35 -1.16
CA PHE A 80 -13.96 -6.00 -0.62
C PHE A 80 -13.01 -5.52 -1.73
N GLY A 81 -12.83 -6.30 -2.80
CA GLY A 81 -11.96 -5.95 -3.91
C GLY A 81 -12.37 -4.63 -4.57
N LYS A 82 -13.68 -4.40 -4.75
CA LYS A 82 -14.20 -3.12 -5.27
C LYS A 82 -13.80 -1.94 -4.38
N ARG A 83 -13.98 -2.05 -3.07
CA ARG A 83 -13.65 -0.98 -2.12
C ARG A 83 -12.14 -0.71 -2.10
N LEU A 84 -11.35 -1.77 -1.98
CA LEU A 84 -9.88 -1.67 -1.98
C LEU A 84 -9.38 -1.01 -3.27
N GLY A 85 -9.97 -1.36 -4.42
CA GLY A 85 -9.65 -0.77 -5.71
C GLY A 85 -10.03 0.69 -5.86
N VAL A 86 -11.21 1.09 -5.39
CA VAL A 86 -11.61 2.50 -5.41
C VAL A 86 -10.66 3.34 -4.54
N VAL A 87 -10.33 2.88 -3.33
CA VAL A 87 -9.40 3.60 -2.45
C VAL A 87 -8.01 3.68 -3.08
N SER A 88 -7.53 2.59 -3.68
CA SER A 88 -6.22 2.58 -4.36
C SER A 88 -6.18 3.49 -5.58
N LEU A 89 -7.29 3.61 -6.31
CA LEU A 89 -7.39 4.53 -7.45
C LEU A 89 -7.39 6.00 -7.01
N ILE A 90 -7.93 6.32 -5.83
CA ILE A 90 -7.83 7.65 -5.20
C ILE A 90 -6.40 7.91 -4.71
N TYR A 91 -5.66 6.87 -4.34
CA TYR A 91 -4.26 6.98 -3.95
C TYR A 91 -3.33 7.18 -5.15
N THR A 92 -3.63 6.67 -6.33
CA THR A 92 -2.75 6.80 -7.51
C THR A 92 -2.38 8.25 -7.88
N PRO A 93 -3.29 9.25 -7.85
CA PRO A 93 -2.90 10.65 -8.01
C PRO A 93 -1.82 11.12 -7.03
N HIS A 94 -1.86 10.64 -5.78
CA HIS A 94 -0.85 10.96 -4.78
C HIS A 94 0.55 10.48 -5.20
N LEU A 95 0.66 9.26 -5.74
CA LEU A 95 1.92 8.73 -6.27
C LEU A 95 2.54 9.68 -7.31
N PHE A 96 1.74 10.19 -8.25
CA PHE A 96 2.23 11.13 -9.27
C PHE A 96 2.72 12.45 -8.67
N VAL A 97 2.02 12.96 -7.64
CA VAL A 97 2.44 14.15 -6.91
C VAL A 97 3.70 13.87 -6.11
N PHE A 98 3.84 12.67 -5.53
CA PHE A 98 5.02 12.27 -4.77
C PHE A 98 6.29 12.20 -5.64
N ILE A 99 6.16 11.80 -6.91
CA ILE A 99 7.27 11.81 -7.89
C ILE A 99 7.88 13.21 -8.05
N SER A 100 7.12 14.29 -7.85
CA SER A 100 7.64 15.65 -7.95
C SER A 100 8.79 15.94 -6.96
N LEU A 101 8.86 15.21 -5.83
CA LEU A 101 9.94 15.32 -4.85
C LEU A 101 11.31 14.95 -5.43
N LEU A 102 11.37 14.17 -6.51
CA LEU A 102 12.63 13.83 -7.19
C LEU A 102 13.24 15.01 -7.95
N PHE A 103 12.48 16.07 -8.18
CA PHE A 103 12.92 17.27 -8.91
C PHE A 103 13.22 18.45 -7.98
N ILE A 104 13.00 18.29 -6.68
CA ILE A 104 13.40 19.25 -5.65
C ILE A 104 14.84 18.95 -5.25
N ASP A 105 15.62 19.99 -4.93
CA ASP A 105 17.00 19.86 -4.48
C ASP A 105 17.05 19.36 -3.03
N LEU A 106 16.82 18.05 -2.86
CA LEU A 106 16.83 17.37 -1.57
C LEU A 106 18.24 16.89 -1.23
N HIS A 107 18.58 16.94 0.05
CA HIS A 107 19.80 16.30 0.56
C HIS A 107 19.82 14.80 0.22
N ASP A 108 20.98 14.24 -0.12
CA ASP A 108 21.14 12.84 -0.59
C ASP A 108 20.37 11.80 0.25
N LEU A 109 20.47 11.89 1.58
CA LEU A 109 19.73 11.02 2.49
C LEU A 109 18.20 11.11 2.34
N GLN A 110 17.66 12.32 2.17
CA GLN A 110 16.23 12.52 1.93
C GLN A 110 15.82 11.99 0.57
N LEU A 111 16.62 12.27 -0.46
CA LEU A 111 16.40 11.76 -1.81
C LEU A 111 16.35 10.22 -1.82
N MET A 112 17.28 9.57 -1.11
CA MET A 112 17.30 8.12 -0.97
C MET A 112 16.02 7.59 -0.30
N ILE A 113 15.55 8.23 0.77
CA ILE A 113 14.30 7.85 1.46
C ILE A 113 13.09 8.06 0.54
N VAL A 114 13.07 9.13 -0.26
CA VAL A 114 12.00 9.39 -1.25
C VAL A 114 11.99 8.31 -2.33
N ILE A 115 13.14 7.92 -2.88
CA ILE A 115 13.26 6.84 -3.87
C ILE A 115 12.76 5.51 -3.29
N LEU A 116 13.15 5.19 -2.05
CA LEU A 116 12.69 3.97 -1.39
C LEU A 116 11.16 3.97 -1.17
N ASN A 117 10.60 5.08 -0.66
CA ASN A 117 9.15 5.23 -0.53
C ASN A 117 8.43 5.04 -1.86
N LEU A 118 8.91 5.67 -2.95
CA LEU A 118 8.33 5.50 -4.28
C LEU A 118 8.35 4.05 -4.74
N PHE A 119 9.46 3.34 -4.52
CA PHE A 119 9.58 1.94 -4.89
C PHE A 119 8.59 1.06 -4.10
N ILE A 120 8.48 1.27 -2.78
CA ILE A 120 7.53 0.55 -1.92
C ILE A 120 6.09 0.86 -2.33
N GLU A 121 5.78 2.12 -2.63
CA GLU A 121 4.45 2.57 -3.05
C GLU A 121 4.02 1.93 -4.38
N LEU A 122 4.92 1.88 -5.35
CA LEU A 122 4.70 1.18 -6.62
C LEU A 122 4.42 -0.31 -6.43
N LEU A 123 5.20 -0.97 -5.56
CA LEU A 123 4.98 -2.39 -5.24
C LEU A 123 3.64 -2.62 -4.54
N LEU A 124 3.26 -1.74 -3.61
CA LEU A 124 2.00 -1.82 -2.87
C LEU A 124 0.80 -1.67 -3.81
N ILE A 125 0.79 -0.60 -4.61
CA ILE A 125 -0.28 -0.35 -5.60
C ILE A 125 -0.34 -1.48 -6.64
N GLY A 126 0.83 -1.93 -7.13
CA GLY A 126 0.91 -3.04 -8.07
C GLY A 126 0.33 -4.35 -7.52
N THR A 127 0.63 -4.66 -6.26
CA THR A 127 0.09 -5.84 -5.57
C THR A 127 -1.43 -5.76 -5.45
N ILE A 128 -1.96 -4.59 -5.08
CA ILE A 128 -3.41 -4.38 -4.95
C ILE A 128 -4.12 -4.47 -6.30
N PHE A 129 -3.62 -3.79 -7.33
CA PHE A 129 -4.27 -3.83 -8.66
C PHE A 129 -4.21 -5.21 -9.31
N LYS A 130 -3.12 -5.96 -9.11
CA LYS A 130 -3.05 -7.35 -9.54
C LYS A 130 -4.15 -8.19 -8.89
N GLU A 131 -4.35 -8.07 -7.57
CA GLU A 131 -5.39 -8.83 -6.88
C GLU A 131 -6.79 -8.43 -7.33
N ILE A 132 -7.03 -7.13 -7.52
CA ILE A 132 -8.30 -6.64 -8.08
C ILE A 132 -8.52 -7.22 -9.47
N TYR A 133 -7.49 -7.24 -10.32
CA TYR A 133 -7.61 -7.87 -11.64
C TYR A 133 -7.97 -9.35 -11.52
N ASP A 134 -7.30 -10.10 -10.65
CA ASP A 134 -7.58 -11.51 -10.40
C ASP A 134 -9.03 -11.72 -9.90
N ILE A 135 -9.54 -10.87 -9.01
CA ILE A 135 -10.92 -10.96 -8.48
C ILE A 135 -11.97 -10.69 -9.56
N PHE A 136 -11.74 -9.70 -10.43
CA PHE A 136 -12.76 -9.22 -11.39
C PHE A 136 -12.71 -9.91 -12.76
N PHE A 137 -11.54 -10.39 -13.19
CA PHE A 137 -11.34 -10.83 -14.58
C PHE A 137 -10.93 -12.29 -14.75
N LYS A 138 -10.54 -13.03 -13.70
CA LYS A 138 -10.38 -14.49 -13.81
C LYS A 138 -11.73 -15.18 -13.99
N ALA A 139 -11.73 -16.28 -14.76
CA ALA A 139 -12.92 -17.09 -14.99
C ALA A 139 -13.52 -17.59 -13.67
N GLU A 140 -14.84 -17.49 -13.52
CA GLU A 140 -15.58 -17.80 -12.28
C GLU A 140 -15.30 -19.24 -11.77
N ILE A 141 -15.01 -20.18 -12.69
CA ILE A 141 -14.69 -21.57 -12.38
C ILE A 141 -13.27 -21.72 -11.79
N GLU A 142 -12.27 -21.05 -12.36
CA GLU A 142 -10.90 -21.05 -11.82
C GLU A 142 -10.85 -20.38 -10.44
N ARG A 143 -11.61 -19.30 -10.28
CA ARG A 143 -11.72 -18.58 -9.01
C ARG A 143 -12.41 -19.43 -7.93
N LYS A 144 -13.50 -20.13 -8.27
CA LYS A 144 -14.16 -21.08 -7.34
C LYS A 144 -13.20 -22.17 -6.90
N PHE A 145 -12.44 -22.75 -7.85
CA PHE A 145 -11.47 -23.78 -7.54
C PHE A 145 -10.31 -23.29 -6.66
N GLU A 146 -9.74 -22.11 -6.95
CA GLU A 146 -8.70 -21.47 -6.12
C GLU A 146 -9.22 -21.13 -4.70
N LEU A 147 -10.45 -20.64 -4.59
CA LEU A 147 -11.07 -20.33 -3.30
C LEU A 147 -11.35 -21.61 -2.50
N GLU A 148 -11.78 -22.68 -3.14
CA GLU A 148 -12.03 -23.97 -2.49
C GLU A 148 -10.73 -24.64 -2.03
N GLN A 149 -9.66 -24.57 -2.84
CA GLN A 149 -8.32 -25.02 -2.45
C GLN A 149 -7.77 -24.21 -1.27
N ASN A 150 -7.89 -22.88 -1.32
CA ASN A 150 -7.48 -22.01 -0.21
C ASN A 150 -8.27 -22.35 1.05
N ARG A 151 -9.59 -22.50 0.97
CA ARG A 151 -10.40 -22.94 2.12
C ARG A 151 -9.85 -24.25 2.70
N LYS A 152 -9.62 -25.29 1.89
CA LYS A 152 -9.09 -26.58 2.40
C LYS A 152 -7.72 -26.42 3.09
N LEU A 153 -6.79 -25.66 2.50
CA LEU A 153 -5.44 -25.43 3.04
C LEU A 153 -5.42 -24.72 4.41
N TYR A 154 -6.40 -23.84 4.68
CA TYR A 154 -6.48 -23.09 5.94
C TYR A 154 -7.43 -23.70 6.97
N PHE A 155 -8.41 -24.50 6.54
CA PHE A 155 -9.35 -25.18 7.45
C PHE A 155 -8.84 -26.52 7.98
N GLU A 156 -7.96 -27.25 7.28
CA GLU A 156 -7.39 -28.52 7.80
C GLU A 156 -6.27 -28.31 8.85
N LYS A 157 -5.82 -27.06 9.06
CA LYS A 157 -4.78 -26.72 10.06
C LYS A 157 -5.32 -26.15 11.37
N LYS A 158 -6.64 -26.12 11.57
CA LYS A 158 -7.30 -25.75 12.84
C LYS A 158 -8.04 -26.94 13.41
#